data_AF-A0A536G7C3-F1
#
_entry.id   AF-A0A536G7C3-F1
#
_cell.length_a   1.000
_cell.length_b   1.000
_cell.length_c   1.000
_cell.angle_alpha   90.00
_cell.angle_beta   90.00
_cell.angle_gamma   90.00
#
_symmetry.space_group_name_H-M   'P 1'
#
loop_
_entity.id
_entity.type
_entity.pdbx_description
1 polymer ?
#
loop_
_entity_poly.entity_id
_entity_poly.type
_entity_poly.pdbx_seq_one_letter_code
_entity_poly.pdbx_strand_id
1 'polypeptide(L)'
;MLGGFAALEWRSRNPTVPLYLLRHRVIGPAILIGLIAGTLMFGVTAYLPLLVQSVQGRSAYEAGVAVAAMSFGWPIASSLSGFAMVRIGYQRLVVIGALALLAGSVMLAAAQPNSGLLWTGGASLIIGVGMGTFTAPLLIVIQANVGWAQRGAATALNQFSRTIGGAIGVALMGIVLQRYVGSAHAPLEAREELYRGLHADFIALVVLAAGVLVAGIAALFASRRQRLQARASEVASAGS
;
A
#
# COMPACT_ATOMS: atom_id res chain seq x y z
N MET A 1 1.22 -0.65 30.13
CA MET A 1 0.03 -1.49 29.80
C MET A 1 0.23 -2.34 28.54
N LEU A 2 0.74 -1.81 27.42
CA LEU A 2 0.95 -2.58 26.18
C LEU A 2 1.93 -3.76 26.31
N GLY A 3 3.02 -3.61 27.06
CA GLY A 3 4.00 -4.70 27.28
C GLY A 3 3.44 -5.86 28.12
N GLY A 4 2.53 -5.57 29.06
CA GLY A 4 1.83 -6.58 29.86
C GLY A 4 0.82 -7.37 29.05
N PHE A 5 0.09 -6.70 28.15
CA PHE A 5 -0.83 -7.34 27.20
C PHE A 5 -0.06 -8.25 26.22
N ALA A 6 1.05 -7.78 25.64
CA ALA A 6 1.87 -8.58 24.73
C ALA A 6 2.42 -9.87 25.38
N ALA A 7 2.86 -9.80 26.64
CA ALA A 7 3.36 -10.96 27.39
C ALA A 7 2.25 -11.97 27.73
N LEU A 8 1.03 -11.50 28.03
CA LEU A 8 -0.13 -12.38 28.26
C LEU A 8 -0.62 -13.03 26.97
N GLU A 9 -0.66 -12.26 25.88
CA GLU A 9 -1.09 -12.70 24.54
C GLU A 9 -0.18 -13.80 23.99
N TRP A 10 1.13 -13.66 24.15
CA TRP A 10 2.12 -14.66 23.74
C TRP A 10 2.01 -16.00 24.48
N ARG A 11 1.39 -15.99 25.67
CA ARG A 11 1.19 -17.18 26.50
C ARG A 11 -0.20 -17.80 26.33
N SER A 12 -1.09 -17.16 25.57
CA SER A 12 -2.44 -17.63 25.30
C SER A 12 -2.46 -18.74 24.25
N ARG A 13 -3.28 -19.77 24.49
CA ARG A 13 -3.55 -20.87 23.55
C ARG A 13 -4.28 -20.41 22.28
N ASN A 14 -4.94 -19.25 22.32
CA ASN A 14 -5.59 -18.57 21.19
C ASN A 14 -5.19 -17.09 21.21
N PRO A 15 -4.07 -16.69 20.58
CA PRO A 15 -3.68 -15.28 20.50
C PRO A 15 -4.69 -14.51 19.62
N THR A 16 -5.13 -13.35 20.08
CA THR A 16 -6.02 -12.43 19.36
C THR A 16 -5.33 -11.88 18.11
N VAL A 17 -4.02 -11.63 18.18
CA VAL A 17 -3.16 -11.29 17.03
C VAL A 17 -2.36 -12.53 16.58
N PRO A 18 -2.72 -13.19 15.47
CA PRO A 18 -2.08 -14.42 15.02
C PRO A 18 -0.75 -14.14 14.29
N LEU A 19 0.25 -13.60 15.00
CA LEU A 19 1.57 -13.22 14.45
C LEU A 19 2.30 -14.38 13.76
N TYR A 20 2.00 -15.62 14.13
CA TYR A 20 2.53 -16.81 13.46
C TYR A 20 2.17 -16.86 11.96
N LEU A 21 1.07 -16.21 11.53
CA LEU A 21 0.69 -16.11 10.12
C LEU A 21 1.70 -15.29 9.29
N LEU A 22 2.48 -14.42 9.93
CA LEU A 22 3.56 -13.68 9.25
C LEU A 22 4.67 -14.62 8.75
N ARG A 23 4.85 -15.79 9.38
CA ARG A 23 5.81 -16.81 8.94
C ARG A 23 5.29 -17.67 7.79
N HIS A 24 4.01 -17.58 7.46
CA HIS A 24 3.42 -18.37 6.38
C HIS A 24 3.85 -17.80 5.02
N ARG A 25 4.38 -18.67 4.14
CA ARG A 25 4.96 -18.33 2.83
C ARG A 25 4.06 -17.53 1.88
N VAL A 26 2.74 -17.59 2.06
CA VAL A 26 1.77 -16.80 1.27
C VAL A 26 1.24 -15.59 2.05
N ILE A 27 0.99 -15.75 3.35
CA ILE A 27 0.29 -14.72 4.16
C ILE A 27 1.26 -13.63 4.58
N GLY A 28 2.49 -13.98 4.97
CA GLY A 28 3.53 -13.02 5.35
C GLY A 28 3.78 -11.95 4.28
N PRO A 29 4.11 -12.33 3.03
CA PRO A 29 4.28 -11.36 1.95
C PRO A 29 3.02 -10.53 1.67
N ALA A 30 1.83 -11.13 1.73
CA ALA A 30 0.57 -10.40 1.52
C ALA A 30 0.33 -9.35 2.62
N ILE A 31 0.60 -9.68 3.87
CA ILE A 31 0.53 -8.74 5.00
C ILE A 31 1.58 -7.63 4.87
N LEU A 32 2.80 -7.95 4.41
CA LEU A 32 3.84 -6.95 4.17
C LEU A 32 3.43 -5.96 3.07
N ILE A 33 2.83 -6.45 1.98
CA ILE A 33 2.24 -5.59 0.95
C ILE A 33 1.13 -4.72 1.55
N GLY A 34 0.28 -5.29 2.41
CA GLY A 34 -0.74 -4.54 3.16
C GLY A 34 -0.15 -3.42 4.02
N LEU A 35 0.92 -3.70 4.77
CA LEU A 35 1.64 -2.73 5.59
C LEU A 35 2.19 -1.57 4.75
N ILE A 36 2.82 -1.88 3.63
CA ILE A 36 3.32 -0.86 2.68
C ILE A 36 2.15 -0.05 2.10
N ALA A 37 1.07 -0.71 1.68
CA ALA A 37 -0.13 -0.03 1.18
C ALA A 37 -0.75 0.90 2.23
N GLY A 38 -0.67 0.53 3.52
CA GLY A 38 -1.04 1.40 4.64
C GLY A 38 -0.17 2.66 4.69
N THR A 39 1.15 2.53 4.57
CA THR A 39 2.08 3.67 4.49
C THR A 39 1.70 4.62 3.37
N LEU A 40 1.48 4.10 2.15
CA LEU A 40 1.10 4.91 1.00
C LEU A 40 -0.25 5.62 1.21
N MET A 41 -1.26 4.88 1.67
CA MET A 41 -2.60 5.44 1.90
C MET A 41 -2.56 6.59 2.90
N PHE A 42 -2.03 6.35 4.10
CA PHE A 42 -2.01 7.35 5.16
C PHE A 42 -1.05 8.50 4.85
N GLY A 43 0.10 8.20 4.24
CA GLY A 43 1.07 9.20 3.78
C GLY A 43 0.46 10.17 2.77
N VAL A 44 -0.21 9.66 1.72
CA VAL A 44 -0.89 10.51 0.75
C VAL A 44 -1.99 11.33 1.42
N THR A 45 -2.83 10.73 2.27
CA THR A 45 -3.91 11.47 2.94
C THR A 45 -3.41 12.56 3.89
N ALA A 46 -2.24 12.39 4.49
CA ALA A 46 -1.65 13.35 5.41
C ALA A 46 -0.92 14.50 4.68
N TYR A 47 -0.14 14.18 3.63
CA TYR A 47 0.79 15.14 3.02
C TYR A 47 0.31 15.72 1.68
N LEU A 48 -0.61 15.06 0.97
CA LEU A 48 -1.17 15.63 -0.27
C LEU A 48 -1.93 16.95 -0.02
N PRO A 49 -2.76 17.09 1.02
CA PRO A 49 -3.40 18.37 1.33
C PRO A 49 -2.39 19.49 1.61
N LEU A 50 -1.24 19.14 2.19
CA LEU A 50 -0.17 20.09 2.50
C LEU A 50 0.51 20.59 1.22
N LEU A 51 0.75 19.70 0.25
CA LEU A 51 1.23 20.09 -1.08
C LEU A 51 0.25 21.06 -1.76
N VAL A 52 -1.04 20.69 -1.82
CA VAL A 52 -2.05 21.45 -2.54
C VAL A 52 -2.28 22.83 -1.89
N GLN A 53 -2.37 22.90 -0.56
CA GLN A 53 -2.64 24.17 0.13
C GLN A 53 -1.39 25.02 0.28
N SER A 54 -0.32 24.48 0.86
CA SER A 54 0.84 25.28 1.28
C SER A 54 1.86 25.50 0.18
N VAL A 55 2.02 24.56 -0.75
CA VAL A 55 2.96 24.70 -1.87
C VAL A 55 2.29 25.24 -3.12
N GLN A 56 1.11 24.73 -3.49
CA GLN A 56 0.40 25.18 -4.71
C GLN A 56 -0.50 26.41 -4.45
N GLY A 57 -0.72 26.79 -3.19
CA GLY A 57 -1.55 27.95 -2.85
C GLY A 57 -3.04 27.78 -3.16
N ARG A 58 -3.51 26.53 -3.29
CA ARG A 58 -4.90 26.20 -3.61
C ARG A 58 -5.76 26.13 -2.36
N SER A 59 -7.07 26.15 -2.56
CA SER A 59 -8.04 26.14 -1.46
C SER A 59 -8.10 24.78 -0.74
N ALA A 60 -8.57 24.79 0.51
CA ALA A 60 -8.84 23.58 1.29
C ALA A 60 -9.88 22.67 0.59
N TYR A 61 -10.83 23.25 -0.14
CA TYR A 61 -11.78 22.50 -0.96
C TYR A 61 -11.07 21.68 -2.05
N GLU A 62 -10.15 22.30 -2.80
CA GLU A 62 -9.39 21.60 -3.85
C GLU A 62 -8.49 20.52 -3.27
N ALA A 63 -7.86 20.75 -2.12
CA ALA A 63 -7.09 19.73 -1.41
C ALA A 63 -7.97 18.54 -0.98
N GLY A 64 -9.17 18.81 -0.47
CA GLY A 64 -10.16 17.80 -0.14
C GLY A 64 -10.57 16.99 -1.37
N VAL A 65 -10.82 17.64 -2.51
CA VAL A 65 -11.14 16.97 -3.78
C VAL A 65 -9.98 16.08 -4.24
N ALA A 66 -8.73 16.56 -4.14
CA ALA A 66 -7.55 15.78 -4.52
C ALA A 66 -7.42 14.49 -3.68
N VAL A 67 -7.64 14.55 -2.36
CA VAL A 67 -7.63 13.36 -1.51
C VAL A 67 -8.85 12.46 -1.74
N ALA A 68 -10.03 13.06 -1.91
CA ALA A 68 -11.27 12.33 -2.18
C ALA A 68 -11.20 11.49 -3.46
N ALA A 69 -10.45 11.95 -4.47
CA ALA A 69 -10.23 11.19 -5.70
C ALA A 69 -9.66 9.78 -5.44
N MET A 70 -8.73 9.63 -4.49
CA MET A 70 -8.22 8.31 -4.06
C MET A 70 -9.34 7.42 -3.52
N SER A 71 -10.23 8.00 -2.69
CA SER A 71 -11.35 7.30 -2.06
C SER A 71 -12.38 6.82 -3.06
N PHE A 72 -12.51 7.44 -4.25
CA PHE A 72 -13.36 6.93 -5.32
C PHE A 72 -12.70 5.82 -6.13
N GLY A 73 -11.41 5.98 -6.48
CA GLY A 73 -10.69 4.98 -7.26
C GLY A 73 -10.60 3.63 -6.56
N TRP A 74 -10.47 3.65 -5.23
CA TRP A 74 -10.22 2.44 -4.45
C TRP A 74 -11.42 1.46 -4.40
N PRO A 75 -12.63 1.81 -3.95
CA PRO A 75 -13.77 0.90 -3.94
C PRO A 75 -14.17 0.40 -5.33
N ILE A 76 -14.09 1.27 -6.34
CA ILE A 76 -14.40 0.92 -7.74
C ILE A 76 -13.44 -0.19 -8.19
N ALA A 77 -12.13 0.06 -8.14
CA ALA A 77 -11.14 -0.93 -8.56
C ALA A 77 -11.20 -2.20 -7.72
N SER A 78 -11.49 -2.10 -6.41
CA SER A 78 -11.67 -3.25 -5.52
C SER A 78 -12.81 -4.15 -5.97
N SER A 79 -13.98 -3.57 -6.28
CA SER A 79 -15.14 -4.32 -6.79
C SER A 79 -14.82 -5.02 -8.11
N LEU A 80 -14.21 -4.31 -9.08
CA LEU A 80 -13.83 -4.90 -10.37
C LEU A 80 -12.79 -6.01 -10.22
N SER A 81 -11.83 -5.85 -9.29
CA SER A 81 -10.77 -6.82 -9.06
C SER A 81 -11.29 -8.15 -8.53
N GLY A 82 -12.36 -8.15 -7.73
CA GLY A 82 -13.00 -9.36 -7.21
C GLY A 82 -13.50 -10.26 -8.34
N PHE A 83 -14.14 -9.69 -9.36
CA PHE A 83 -14.57 -10.42 -10.55
C PHE A 83 -13.39 -10.84 -11.43
N ALA A 84 -12.43 -9.93 -11.65
CA ALA A 84 -11.25 -10.22 -12.46
C ALA A 84 -10.38 -11.33 -11.86
N MET A 85 -10.36 -11.48 -10.53
CA MET A 85 -9.55 -12.47 -9.82
C MET A 85 -9.83 -13.90 -10.30
N VAL A 86 -11.10 -14.21 -10.59
CA VAL A 86 -11.50 -15.54 -11.08
C VAL A 86 -10.90 -15.82 -12.46
N ARG A 87 -10.74 -14.80 -13.31
CA ARG A 87 -10.26 -14.95 -14.69
C ARG A 87 -8.74 -14.90 -14.81
N ILE A 88 -8.07 -13.95 -14.14
CA ILE A 88 -6.64 -13.69 -14.32
C ILE A 88 -5.77 -14.05 -13.10
N GLY A 89 -6.38 -14.38 -11.97
CA GLY A 89 -5.68 -14.73 -10.73
C GLY A 89 -5.16 -13.52 -9.96
N TYR A 90 -4.98 -13.69 -8.64
CA TYR A 90 -4.58 -12.59 -7.76
C TYR A 90 -3.16 -12.07 -8.05
N GLN A 91 -2.22 -12.92 -8.49
CA GLN A 91 -0.84 -12.49 -8.70
C GLN A 91 -0.74 -11.42 -9.80
N ARG A 92 -1.54 -11.56 -10.87
CA ARG A 92 -1.59 -10.57 -11.95
C ARG A 92 -2.25 -9.29 -11.48
N LEU A 93 -3.30 -9.39 -10.67
CA LEU A 93 -3.95 -8.22 -10.07
C LEU A 93 -3.02 -7.45 -9.13
N VAL A 94 -2.19 -8.14 -8.34
CA VAL A 94 -1.15 -7.50 -7.53
C VAL A 94 -0.18 -6.72 -8.40
N VAL A 95 0.31 -7.30 -9.50
CA VAL A 95 1.22 -6.60 -10.43
C VAL A 95 0.55 -5.41 -11.10
N ILE A 96 -0.67 -5.56 -11.61
CA ILE A 96 -1.43 -4.47 -12.26
C ILE A 96 -1.68 -3.33 -11.26
N GLY A 97 -2.15 -3.66 -10.06
CA GLY A 97 -2.39 -2.67 -9.02
C GLY A 97 -1.11 -1.99 -8.55
N ALA A 98 0.01 -2.73 -8.46
CA ALA A 98 1.31 -2.17 -8.12
C ALA A 98 1.87 -1.23 -9.22
N LEU A 99 1.63 -1.54 -10.49
CA LEU A 99 1.98 -0.66 -11.60
C LEU A 99 1.18 0.66 -11.55
N ALA A 100 -0.13 0.58 -11.30
CA ALA A 100 -0.95 1.77 -11.11
C ALA A 100 -0.49 2.57 -9.88
N LEU A 101 -0.23 1.89 -8.76
CA LEU A 101 0.29 2.52 -7.54
C LEU A 101 1.61 3.26 -7.79
N LEU A 102 2.53 2.62 -8.52
CA LEU A 102 3.81 3.21 -8.91
C LEU A 102 3.62 4.42 -9.83
N ALA A 103 2.77 4.30 -10.85
CA ALA A 103 2.48 5.40 -11.78
C ALA A 103 1.93 6.62 -11.04
N GLY A 104 0.93 6.43 -10.17
CA GLY A 104 0.36 7.53 -9.38
C GLY A 104 1.36 8.12 -8.38
N SER A 105 2.20 7.30 -7.76
CA SER A 105 3.27 7.78 -6.87
C SER A 105 4.32 8.60 -7.63
N VAL A 106 4.70 8.17 -8.84
CA VAL A 106 5.62 8.91 -9.72
C VAL A 106 5.01 10.24 -10.16
N MET A 107 3.71 10.26 -10.50
CA MET A 107 3.02 11.50 -10.84
C MET A 107 2.98 12.48 -9.66
N LEU A 108 2.78 12.01 -8.43
CA LEU A 108 2.86 12.86 -7.24
C LEU A 108 4.29 13.36 -7.00
N ALA A 109 5.31 12.50 -7.13
CA ALA A 109 6.70 12.92 -7.00
C ALA A 109 7.08 13.95 -8.08
N ALA A 110 6.56 13.82 -9.30
CA ALA A 110 6.76 14.78 -10.38
C ALA A 110 5.90 16.04 -10.28
N ALA A 111 5.06 16.19 -9.25
CA ALA A 111 4.22 17.36 -9.09
C ALA A 111 5.07 18.61 -8.84
N GLN A 112 4.79 19.66 -9.60
CA GLN A 112 5.42 20.96 -9.49
C GLN A 112 4.51 21.92 -8.69
N PRO A 113 5.06 23.02 -8.14
CA PRO A 113 4.27 24.01 -7.41
C PRO A 113 3.14 24.66 -8.24
N ASN A 114 3.27 24.67 -9.57
CA ASN A 114 2.27 25.18 -10.52
C ASN A 114 1.35 24.08 -11.10
N SER A 115 1.49 22.82 -10.67
CA SER A 115 0.66 21.74 -11.20
C SER A 115 -0.83 21.97 -10.95
N GLY A 116 -1.63 21.54 -11.92
CA GLY A 116 -3.09 21.60 -11.87
C GLY A 116 -3.68 20.67 -10.81
N LEU A 117 -4.88 20.97 -10.31
CA LEU A 117 -5.67 20.04 -9.49
C LEU A 117 -5.94 18.72 -10.22
N LEU A 118 -6.10 18.76 -11.55
CA LEU A 118 -6.27 17.56 -12.36
C LEU A 118 -5.04 16.64 -12.30
N TRP A 119 -3.84 17.19 -12.14
CA TRP A 119 -2.61 16.40 -12.01
C TRP A 119 -2.55 15.71 -10.65
N THR A 120 -2.68 16.46 -9.55
CA THR A 120 -2.61 15.92 -8.19
C THR A 120 -3.80 15.02 -7.85
N GLY A 121 -5.01 15.41 -8.25
CA GLY A 121 -6.22 14.61 -8.14
C GLY A 121 -6.19 13.36 -9.02
N GLY A 122 -5.69 13.46 -10.26
CA GLY A 122 -5.50 12.31 -11.15
C GLY A 122 -4.47 11.31 -10.60
N ALA A 123 -3.34 11.79 -10.08
CA ALA A 123 -2.34 10.96 -9.44
C ALA A 123 -2.90 10.22 -8.21
N SER A 124 -3.65 10.93 -7.37
CA SER A 124 -4.35 10.39 -6.20
C SER A 124 -5.41 9.34 -6.57
N LEU A 125 -6.19 9.59 -7.64
CA LEU A 125 -7.14 8.62 -8.20
C LEU A 125 -6.45 7.33 -8.65
N ILE A 126 -5.33 7.46 -9.38
CA ILE A 126 -4.55 6.32 -9.89
C ILE A 126 -3.96 5.50 -8.73
N ILE A 127 -3.48 6.16 -7.66
CA ILE A 127 -3.06 5.48 -6.42
C ILE A 127 -4.23 4.67 -5.83
N GLY A 128 -5.42 5.29 -5.73
CA GLY A 128 -6.63 4.63 -5.26
C GLY A 128 -6.99 3.39 -6.08
N VAL A 129 -6.98 3.52 -7.42
CA VAL A 129 -7.20 2.40 -8.34
C VAL A 129 -6.16 1.29 -8.14
N GLY A 130 -4.89 1.64 -7.98
CA GLY A 130 -3.82 0.68 -7.72
C GLY A 130 -4.06 -0.11 -6.44
N MET A 131 -4.35 0.60 -5.34
CA MET A 131 -4.69 -0.04 -4.06
C MET A 131 -5.91 -0.95 -4.18
N GLY A 132 -6.99 -0.51 -4.83
CA GLY A 132 -8.20 -1.33 -4.99
C GLY A 132 -7.96 -2.59 -5.79
N THR A 133 -7.16 -2.50 -6.83
CA THR A 133 -6.88 -3.62 -7.72
C THR A 133 -6.26 -4.81 -6.99
N PHE A 134 -5.44 -4.60 -5.95
CA PHE A 134 -4.78 -5.69 -5.23
C PHE A 134 -5.29 -5.94 -3.81
N THR A 135 -5.95 -4.98 -3.15
CA THR A 135 -6.31 -5.12 -1.73
C THR A 135 -7.31 -6.26 -1.49
N ALA A 136 -8.41 -6.31 -2.24
CA ALA A 136 -9.41 -7.36 -2.08
C ALA A 136 -8.86 -8.76 -2.47
N PRO A 137 -8.18 -8.94 -3.62
CA PRO A 137 -7.58 -10.22 -3.98
C PRO A 137 -6.57 -10.73 -2.95
N LEU A 138 -5.72 -9.86 -2.39
CA LEU A 138 -4.78 -10.26 -1.33
C LEU A 138 -5.51 -10.74 -0.08
N LEU A 139 -6.56 -10.05 0.34
CA LEU A 139 -7.35 -10.46 1.51
C LEU A 139 -8.02 -11.82 1.28
N ILE A 140 -8.58 -12.05 0.09
CA ILE A 140 -9.19 -13.34 -0.28
C ILE A 140 -8.14 -14.46 -0.20
N VAL A 141 -6.92 -14.22 -0.71
CA VAL A 141 -5.82 -15.19 -0.63
C VAL A 141 -5.40 -15.46 0.81
N ILE A 142 -5.30 -14.43 1.65
CA ILE A 142 -5.00 -14.60 3.08
C ILE A 142 -6.06 -15.50 3.73
N GLN A 143 -7.35 -15.21 3.51
CA GLN A 143 -8.46 -15.97 4.08
C GLN A 143 -8.56 -17.41 3.52
N ALA A 144 -8.11 -17.64 2.30
CA ALA A 144 -8.07 -18.97 1.68
C ALA A 144 -6.94 -19.85 2.24
N ASN A 145 -5.93 -19.26 2.87
CA ASN A 145 -4.77 -19.97 3.44
C ASN A 145 -4.87 -20.18 4.95
N VAL A 146 -6.02 -19.90 5.56
CA VAL A 146 -6.29 -20.15 6.99
C VAL A 146 -7.58 -20.95 7.16
N GLY A 147 -7.70 -21.65 8.29
CA GLY A 147 -8.95 -22.34 8.65
C GLY A 147 -10.12 -21.37 8.80
N TRP A 148 -11.34 -21.85 8.61
CA TRP A 148 -12.56 -21.02 8.64
C TRP A 148 -12.68 -20.19 9.93
N ALA A 149 -12.41 -20.82 11.08
CA ALA A 149 -12.43 -20.16 12.40
C ALA A 149 -11.35 -19.06 12.57
N GLN A 150 -10.30 -19.05 11.73
CA GLN A 150 -9.20 -18.10 11.81
C GLN A 150 -9.30 -16.94 10.80
N ARG A 151 -10.29 -16.95 9.90
CA ARG A 151 -10.46 -15.90 8.87
C ARG A 151 -10.68 -14.51 9.45
N GLY A 152 -11.44 -14.41 10.55
CA GLY A 152 -11.63 -13.16 11.28
C GLY A 152 -10.30 -12.61 11.80
N ALA A 153 -9.52 -13.46 12.49
CA ALA A 153 -8.21 -13.09 13.02
C ALA A 153 -7.21 -12.71 11.93
N ALA A 154 -7.20 -13.41 10.79
CA ALA A 154 -6.33 -13.09 9.65
C ALA A 154 -6.71 -11.74 8.99
N THR A 155 -8.01 -11.43 8.90
CA THR A 155 -8.51 -10.14 8.40
C THR A 155 -8.13 -9.00 9.35
N ALA A 156 -8.31 -9.23 10.66
CA ALA A 156 -7.91 -8.28 11.69
C ALA A 156 -6.40 -8.02 11.66
N LEU A 157 -5.58 -9.07 11.51
CA LEU A 157 -4.13 -8.93 11.37
C LEU A 157 -3.74 -8.13 10.13
N ASN A 158 -4.40 -8.37 8.99
CA ASN A 158 -4.18 -7.58 7.78
C ASN A 158 -4.52 -6.10 8.01
N GLN A 159 -5.69 -5.81 8.58
CA GLN A 159 -6.11 -4.43 8.83
C GLN A 159 -5.23 -3.72 9.87
N PHE A 160 -4.84 -4.42 10.93
CA PHE A 160 -3.90 -3.95 11.94
C PHE A 160 -2.54 -3.61 11.33
N SER A 161 -2.01 -4.48 10.46
CA SER A 161 -0.73 -4.26 9.78
C SER A 161 -0.78 -3.04 8.87
N ARG A 162 -1.91 -2.78 8.20
CA ARG A 162 -2.14 -1.57 7.41
C ARG A 162 -2.14 -0.32 8.29
N THR A 163 -2.84 -0.34 9.41
CA THR A 163 -2.89 0.79 10.35
C THR A 163 -1.52 1.09 10.94
N ILE A 164 -0.77 0.06 11.35
CA ILE A 164 0.62 0.22 11.81
C ILE A 164 1.51 0.79 10.72
N GLY A 165 1.45 0.23 9.51
CA GLY A 165 2.21 0.75 8.37
C GLY A 165 1.92 2.22 8.10
N GLY A 166 0.64 2.60 8.17
CA GLY A 166 0.22 4.00 8.08
C GLY A 166 0.82 4.90 9.15
N ALA A 167 0.72 4.50 10.42
CA ALA A 167 1.24 5.27 11.53
C ALA A 167 2.77 5.45 11.46
N ILE A 168 3.50 4.36 11.19
CA ILE A 168 4.95 4.39 11.00
C ILE A 168 5.31 5.26 9.80
N GLY A 169 4.62 5.06 8.68
CA GLY A 169 4.83 5.80 7.44
C GLY A 169 4.69 7.30 7.61
N VAL A 170 3.56 7.75 8.17
CA VAL A 170 3.30 9.17 8.44
C VAL A 170 4.32 9.74 9.43
N ALA A 171 4.67 9.01 10.48
CA ALA A 171 5.68 9.47 11.43
C ALA A 171 7.06 9.66 10.77
N LEU A 172 7.49 8.72 9.93
CA LEU A 172 8.76 8.81 9.21
C LEU A 172 8.77 9.95 8.19
N MET A 173 7.69 10.12 7.43
CA MET A 173 7.52 11.26 6.51
C MET A 173 7.56 12.59 7.26
N GLY A 174 6.91 12.66 8.44
CA GLY A 174 6.97 13.85 9.30
C GLY A 174 8.38 14.18 9.77
N ILE A 175 9.17 13.17 10.13
CA ILE A 175 10.58 13.35 10.48
C ILE A 175 11.38 13.86 9.27
N VAL A 176 11.13 13.33 8.07
CA VAL A 176 11.77 13.80 6.84
C VAL A 176 11.40 15.25 6.58
N LEU A 177 10.11 15.59 6.56
CA LEU A 177 9.62 16.95 6.32
C LEU A 177 10.18 17.97 7.33
N GLN A 178 10.23 17.59 8.62
CA GLN A 178 10.75 18.46 9.67
C GLN A 178 12.23 18.83 9.49
N ARG A 179 13.03 17.96 8.87
CA ARG A 179 14.45 18.25 8.57
C ARG A 179 14.63 19.37 7.56
N TYR A 180 13.68 19.54 6.63
CA TYR A 180 13.71 20.62 5.63
C TYR A 180 13.11 21.91 6.20
N VAL A 181 11.94 21.81 6.84
CA VAL A 181 11.25 23.02 7.37
C VAL A 181 12.00 23.64 8.54
N GLY A 182 12.71 22.84 9.34
CA GLY A 182 13.48 23.33 10.49
C GLY A 182 14.68 24.23 10.13
N SER A 183 15.09 24.30 8.86
CA SER A 183 16.20 25.14 8.40
C SER A 183 15.77 26.48 7.77
N ALA A 184 14.47 26.75 7.63
CA ALA A 184 13.98 27.97 7.00
C ALA A 184 13.91 29.15 7.98
N HIS A 185 14.41 30.33 7.59
CA HIS A 185 14.41 31.54 8.42
C HIS A 185 13.50 32.64 7.86
N ALA A 186 13.12 32.56 6.58
CA ALA A 186 12.18 33.46 5.92
C ALA A 186 10.95 32.75 5.32
N PRO A 187 9.82 33.43 5.10
CA PRO A 187 8.59 32.82 4.58
C PRO A 187 8.71 32.20 3.18
N LEU A 188 9.49 32.80 2.28
CA LEU A 188 9.72 32.28 0.94
C LEU A 188 10.60 31.02 0.97
N GLU A 189 11.64 31.02 1.80
CA GLU A 189 12.48 29.83 2.06
C GLU A 189 11.65 28.69 2.65
N ALA A 190 10.73 29.00 3.57
CA ALA A 190 9.86 28.00 4.19
C ALA A 190 8.98 27.28 3.15
N ARG A 191 8.49 27.97 2.11
CA ARG A 191 7.70 27.35 1.04
C ARG A 191 8.56 26.45 0.16
N GLU A 192 9.78 26.87 -0.17
CA GLU A 192 10.69 26.07 -1.01
C GLU A 192 11.19 24.82 -0.26
N GLU A 193 11.58 24.96 1.00
CA GLU A 193 11.99 23.85 1.86
C GLU A 193 10.83 22.87 2.13
N LEU A 194 9.61 23.40 2.33
CA LEU A 194 8.42 22.55 2.43
C LEU A 194 8.20 21.73 1.15
N TYR A 195 8.35 22.34 -0.03
CA TYR A 195 8.25 21.63 -1.30
C TYR A 195 9.32 20.54 -1.43
N ARG A 196 10.58 20.83 -1.10
CA ARG A 196 11.67 19.83 -1.13
C ARG A 196 11.40 18.66 -0.19
N GLY A 197 10.92 18.93 1.03
CA GLY A 197 10.55 17.88 1.98
C GLY A 197 9.40 17.01 1.48
N LEU A 198 8.32 17.62 0.96
CA LEU A 198 7.21 16.89 0.37
C LEU A 198 7.63 16.07 -0.86
N HIS A 199 8.52 16.61 -1.69
CA HIS A 199 9.06 15.90 -2.85
C HIS A 199 9.86 14.67 -2.41
N ALA A 200 10.70 14.78 -1.37
CA ALA A 200 11.41 13.64 -0.79
C ALA A 200 10.45 12.57 -0.24
N ASP A 201 9.37 12.98 0.42
CA ASP A 201 8.31 12.10 0.91
C ASP A 201 7.62 11.35 -0.24
N PHE A 202 7.28 12.03 -1.34
CA PHE A 202 6.67 11.37 -2.51
C PHE A 202 7.65 10.44 -3.23
N ILE A 203 8.95 10.73 -3.26
CA ILE A 203 9.97 9.79 -3.73
C ILE A 203 9.99 8.54 -2.85
N ALA A 204 9.88 8.68 -1.53
CA ALA A 204 9.79 7.52 -0.64
C ALA A 204 8.57 6.65 -0.97
N LEU A 205 7.43 7.25 -1.33
CA LEU A 205 6.25 6.51 -1.81
C LEU A 205 6.53 5.77 -3.13
N VAL A 206 7.29 6.36 -4.06
CA VAL A 206 7.71 5.69 -5.30
C VAL A 206 8.54 4.45 -5.00
N VAL A 207 9.51 4.55 -4.08
CA VAL A 207 10.36 3.42 -3.67
C VAL A 207 9.51 2.31 -3.05
N LEU A 208 8.57 2.67 -2.19
CA LEU A 208 7.64 1.71 -1.58
C LEU A 208 6.73 1.03 -2.61
N ALA A 209 6.18 1.80 -3.55
CA ALA A 209 5.36 1.26 -4.64
C ALA A 209 6.16 0.32 -5.56
N ALA A 210 7.41 0.66 -5.87
CA ALA A 210 8.33 -0.21 -6.59
C ALA A 210 8.61 -1.51 -5.81
N GLY A 211 8.76 -1.42 -4.49
CA GLY A 211 8.88 -2.59 -3.62
C GLY A 211 7.66 -3.53 -3.70
N VAL A 212 6.45 -2.98 -3.72
CA VAL A 212 5.22 -3.77 -3.92
C VAL A 212 5.21 -4.42 -5.31
N LEU A 213 5.64 -3.70 -6.35
CA LEU A 213 5.73 -4.23 -7.71
C LEU A 213 6.72 -5.40 -7.79
N VAL A 214 7.92 -5.25 -7.22
CA VAL A 214 8.93 -6.31 -7.16
C VAL A 214 8.40 -7.53 -6.42
N ALA A 215 7.74 -7.34 -5.26
CA ALA A 215 7.12 -8.41 -4.51
C ALA A 215 6.02 -9.14 -5.31
N GLY A 216 5.18 -8.38 -6.03
CA GLY A 216 4.14 -8.91 -6.90
C GLY A 216 4.70 -9.73 -8.06
N ILE A 217 5.75 -9.23 -8.72
CA ILE A 217 6.44 -9.93 -9.80
C ILE A 217 7.10 -11.21 -9.29
N ALA A 218 7.78 -11.16 -8.14
CA ALA A 218 8.39 -12.33 -7.52
C ALA A 218 7.34 -13.42 -7.20
N ALA A 219 6.19 -13.04 -6.64
CA ALA A 219 5.07 -13.95 -6.40
C ALA A 219 4.50 -14.56 -7.70
N LEU A 220 4.41 -13.77 -8.77
CA LEU A 220 3.98 -14.25 -10.08
C LEU A 220 4.96 -15.29 -10.66
N PHE A 221 6.26 -15.07 -10.56
CA PHE A 221 7.27 -16.02 -11.04
C PHE A 221 7.33 -17.30 -10.21
N ALA A 222 7.27 -17.16 -8.88
CA ALA A 222 7.26 -18.31 -7.97
C ALA A 222 6.08 -19.25 -8.26
N SER A 223 4.88 -18.69 -8.46
CA SER A 223 3.69 -19.48 -8.79
C SER A 223 3.74 -20.14 -10.17
N ARG A 224 4.34 -19.49 -11.18
CA ARG A 224 4.56 -20.11 -12.50
C ARG A 224 5.51 -21.31 -12.43
N ARG A 225 6.63 -21.18 -11.70
CA ARG A 225 7.59 -22.27 -11.52
C ARG A 225 6.93 -23.50 -10.87
N GLN A 226 6.16 -23.29 -9.81
CA GLN A 226 5.45 -24.37 -9.12
C GLN A 226 4.45 -25.10 -10.04
N ARG A 227 3.69 -24.38 -10.86
CA ARG A 227 2.74 -24.97 -11.81
C ARG A 227 3.42 -25.81 -12.90
N LEU A 228 4.58 -25.36 -13.37
CA LEU A 228 5.36 -26.10 -14.37
C LEU A 228 5.94 -27.39 -13.79
N GLN A 229 6.45 -27.33 -12.56
CA GLN A 229 6.97 -28.51 -11.86
C GLN A 229 5.87 -29.55 -11.62
N ALA A 230 4.68 -29.13 -11.17
CA ALA A 230 3.56 -30.05 -10.95
C ALA A 230 3.10 -30.76 -12.24
N ARG A 231 3.02 -30.02 -13.36
CA ARG A 231 2.69 -30.61 -14.66
C ARG A 231 3.76 -31.58 -15.15
N ALA A 232 5.04 -31.25 -14.95
CA ALA A 232 6.14 -32.13 -15.33
C ALA A 232 6.11 -33.45 -14.54
N SER A 233 5.80 -33.41 -13.24
CA SER A 233 5.63 -34.63 -12.43
C SER A 233 4.42 -35.46 -12.85
N GLU A 234 3.28 -34.83 -13.20
CA GLU A 234 2.09 -35.56 -13.68
C GLU A 234 2.38 -36.31 -14.99
N VAL A 235 3.05 -35.65 -15.95
CA VAL A 235 3.44 -36.27 -17.23
C VAL A 235 4.43 -37.42 -17.00
N ALA A 236 5.40 -37.26 -16.10
CA ALA A 236 6.36 -38.31 -15.77
C ALA A 236 5.69 -39.54 -15.13
N SER A 237 4.67 -39.34 -14.28
CA SER A 237 3.91 -40.44 -13.66
C SER A 237 2.90 -41.12 -14.59
N ALA A 238 2.46 -40.45 -15.66
CA ALA A 238 1.51 -41.01 -16.63
C ALA A 238 2.19 -41.85 -17.72
N GLY A 239 3.51 -41.74 -17.86
CA GLY A 239 4.31 -42.51 -18.83
C GLY A 239 5.01 -43.76 -18.27
N SER A 240 4.88 -44.02 -16.96
CA SER A 240 5.40 -45.19 -16.24
C SER A 240 4.28 -46.17 -15.90
#